data_AF-A0A314Y3G9-F1
#
_entry.id   AF-A0A314Y3G9-F1
#
_cell.length_a   1.000
_cell.length_b   1.000
_cell.length_c   1.000
_cell.angle_alpha   90.00
_cell.angle_beta   90.00
_cell.angle_gamma   90.00
#
_symmetry.space_group_name_H-M   'P 1'
#
loop_
_entity.id
_entity.type
_entity.pdbx_description
1 polymer ?
#
loop_
_entity_poly.entity_id
_entity_poly.type
_entity_poly.pdbx_seq_one_letter_code
_entity_poly.pdbx_strand_id
1 'polypeptide(L)'
;MSYAFTRSLGFFSALKKVILSTKKTNSSLSYRLLLQVSLVPTVWLLRKSSKISSFLNLSICLRISAMDGNSSCALVLCGKSSAENETAKTLKNTGALKLTDNTELSILLHPESEKPIKEDAFGVDSFMNSLSTNRFGRFLLWSPRLPSTHDVVSQNFCELPIGAVCVADVQYKGRGRSKNAWESPKGCLLFSFTLQMEDGRVVPLIQYVVSLAVTEAIKDVCDKNGLPYVDVKIKWPNDLYLNGLKVGGILCTSTFKSKQFNVSAGIGLNVDNEKPTTCLNTFLRELSVTTYQFRREDILASFF
;
A
#
# COMPACT_ATOMS: atom_id res chain seq x y z
N MET A 1 31.91 -11.33 20.33
CA MET A 1 30.47 -11.49 20.03
C MET A 1 29.69 -10.38 20.71
N SER A 2 29.52 -9.23 20.05
CA SER A 2 28.51 -8.25 20.43
C SER A 2 28.39 -7.25 19.28
N TYR A 3 27.28 -7.28 18.56
CA TYR A 3 26.99 -6.25 17.55
C TYR A 3 25.53 -5.80 17.65
N ALA A 4 25.42 -4.49 17.87
CA ALA A 4 24.45 -3.57 17.30
C ALA A 4 22.95 -3.89 17.49
N PHE A 5 22.39 -3.30 18.55
CA PHE A 5 20.95 -3.05 18.65
C PHE A 5 20.72 -1.54 18.62
N THR A 6 20.61 -0.95 17.42
CA THR A 6 20.15 0.44 17.28
C THR A 6 19.30 0.61 16.02
N ARG A 7 18.05 1.02 16.26
CA ARG A 7 17.09 1.72 15.39
C ARG A 7 16.51 0.95 14.19
N SER A 8 15.47 0.17 14.50
CA SER A 8 14.30 -0.11 13.65
C SER A 8 13.06 0.04 14.54
N LEU A 9 12.79 1.28 14.98
CA LEU A 9 11.84 1.54 16.07
C LEU A 9 10.40 1.80 15.60
N GLY A 10 10.11 2.12 14.33
CA GLY A 10 8.74 2.40 13.87
C GLY A 10 7.86 1.14 13.79
N PHE A 11 8.20 0.26 12.84
CA PHE A 11 7.46 -0.98 12.58
C PHE A 11 7.39 -1.93 13.80
N PHE A 12 8.52 -2.09 14.51
CA PHE A 12 8.55 -2.89 15.73
C PHE A 12 7.91 -2.19 16.92
N SER A 13 7.85 -0.85 17.02
CA SER A 13 7.11 -0.18 18.12
C SER A 13 5.60 -0.42 18.00
N ALA A 14 5.05 -0.36 16.79
CA ALA A 14 3.65 -0.69 16.54
C ALA A 14 3.35 -2.16 16.90
N LEU A 15 4.21 -3.08 16.43
CA LEU A 15 4.11 -4.51 16.77
C LEU A 15 4.28 -4.76 18.28
N LYS A 16 5.23 -4.08 18.93
CA LYS A 16 5.55 -4.22 20.36
C LYS A 16 4.49 -3.57 21.24
N LYS A 17 3.80 -2.50 20.83
CA LYS A 17 2.62 -1.93 21.53
C LYS A 17 1.43 -2.91 21.49
N VAL A 18 1.18 -3.53 20.33
CA VAL A 18 0.14 -4.56 20.19
C VAL A 18 0.46 -5.81 21.02
N ILE A 19 1.73 -6.25 21.07
CA ILE A 19 2.17 -7.44 21.82
C ILE A 19 2.39 -7.17 23.32
N LEU A 20 2.78 -5.96 23.75
CA LEU A 20 2.93 -5.64 25.18
C LEU A 20 1.58 -5.39 25.87
N SER A 21 0.56 -4.94 25.13
CA SER A 21 -0.81 -4.89 25.62
C SER A 21 -1.33 -6.28 26.01
N THR A 22 -0.88 -7.34 25.33
CA THR A 22 -1.29 -8.73 25.61
C THR A 22 -0.43 -9.44 26.66
N LYS A 23 0.76 -8.91 27.03
CA LYS A 23 1.68 -9.55 28.00
C LYS A 23 1.66 -8.94 29.42
N LYS A 24 0.97 -7.83 29.67
CA LYS A 24 1.01 -7.14 30.97
C LYS A 24 -0.12 -7.48 31.94
N THR A 25 -0.92 -8.51 31.67
CA THR A 25 -1.98 -8.95 32.59
C THR A 25 -1.89 -10.45 32.83
N ASN A 26 -1.05 -10.83 33.79
CA ASN A 26 -1.13 -12.13 34.46
C ASN A 26 -0.78 -11.97 35.94
N SER A 27 -1.75 -11.50 36.71
CA SER A 27 -1.90 -11.83 38.12
C SER A 27 -3.39 -11.75 38.47
N SER A 28 -3.98 -12.91 38.70
CA SER A 28 -5.28 -13.19 39.33
C SER A 28 -6.28 -12.04 39.48
N LEU A 29 -7.27 -11.99 38.59
CA LEU A 29 -8.70 -11.94 38.92
C LEU A 29 -9.49 -12.09 37.62
N SER A 30 -10.53 -12.93 37.64
CA SER A 30 -11.41 -13.17 36.50
C SER A 30 -12.01 -11.88 35.96
N TYR A 31 -11.59 -11.47 34.76
CA TYR A 31 -12.32 -10.48 33.96
C TYR A 31 -12.58 -11.04 32.57
N ARG A 32 -13.87 -11.25 32.28
CA ARG A 32 -14.38 -11.50 30.93
C ARG A 32 -13.99 -10.31 30.05
N LEU A 33 -13.39 -10.58 28.90
CA LEU A 33 -13.22 -9.60 27.83
C LEU A 33 -14.61 -9.26 27.29
N LEU A 34 -15.24 -8.20 27.82
CA LEU A 34 -16.39 -7.58 27.19
C LEU A 34 -15.87 -6.76 25.99
N LEU A 35 -15.81 -7.42 24.82
CA LEU A 35 -15.93 -6.73 23.55
C LEU A 35 -17.28 -5.99 23.57
N GLN A 36 -17.27 -4.71 23.90
CA GLN A 36 -18.42 -3.85 23.70
C GLN A 36 -18.52 -3.58 22.21
N VAL A 37 -19.05 -4.57 21.47
CA VAL A 37 -19.70 -4.34 20.19
C VAL A 37 -20.89 -3.45 20.52
N SER A 38 -20.78 -2.16 20.23
CA SER A 38 -21.97 -1.32 20.10
C SER A 38 -22.77 -1.86 18.92
N LEU A 39 -23.67 -2.79 19.21
CA LEU A 39 -24.78 -3.17 18.34
C LEU A 39 -25.62 -1.90 18.18
N VAL A 40 -25.48 -1.22 17.05
CA VAL A 40 -26.49 -0.27 16.60
C VAL A 40 -27.75 -1.10 16.29
N PRO A 41 -28.89 -0.89 16.96
CA PRO A 41 -30.12 -1.59 16.62
C PRO A 41 -30.63 -1.01 15.30
N THR A 42 -30.41 -1.71 14.19
CA THR A 42 -31.08 -1.42 12.93
C THR A 42 -32.53 -1.88 13.04
N VAL A 43 -33.41 -0.98 13.49
CA VAL A 43 -34.85 -1.17 13.41
C VAL A 43 -35.26 -1.10 11.94
N TRP A 44 -35.63 -2.26 11.39
CA TRP A 44 -36.35 -2.37 10.13
C TRP A 44 -37.79 -1.84 10.32
N LEU A 45 -38.06 -0.63 9.84
CA LEU A 45 -39.43 -0.17 9.60
C LEU A 45 -39.76 -0.40 8.12
N LEU A 46 -40.50 -1.48 7.88
CA LEU A 46 -41.25 -1.71 6.65
C LEU A 46 -42.25 -0.57 6.44
N ARG A 47 -42.03 0.25 5.42
CA ARG A 47 -43.09 1.06 4.81
C ARG A 47 -43.06 0.90 3.30
N LYS A 48 -44.04 0.15 2.79
CA LYS A 48 -44.44 0.17 1.38
C LYS A 48 -44.86 1.61 1.03
N SER A 49 -44.31 2.16 -0.05
CA SER A 49 -45.05 3.09 -0.89
C SER A 49 -44.51 3.00 -2.32
N SER A 50 -45.38 2.53 -3.19
CA SER A 50 -45.29 2.64 -4.64
C SER A 50 -45.48 4.11 -5.04
N LYS A 51 -44.63 4.61 -5.95
CA LYS A 51 -45.07 5.26 -7.20
C LYS A 51 -43.88 5.64 -8.08
N ILE A 52 -44.14 5.41 -9.35
CA ILE A 52 -43.35 5.61 -10.55
C ILE A 52 -43.20 7.09 -10.85
N SER A 53 -42.01 7.53 -11.28
CA SER A 53 -41.88 8.50 -12.36
C SER A 53 -40.52 8.37 -13.04
N SER A 54 -40.57 7.92 -14.29
CA SER A 54 -39.55 8.00 -15.32
C SER A 54 -38.99 9.41 -15.46
N PHE A 55 -37.67 9.57 -15.46
CA PHE A 55 -37.01 10.60 -16.25
C PHE A 55 -35.71 10.08 -16.84
N LEU A 56 -35.50 10.50 -18.08
CA LEU A 56 -34.69 9.90 -19.12
C LEU A 56 -33.19 9.81 -18.80
N ASN A 57 -32.62 8.71 -19.31
CA ASN A 57 -31.24 8.50 -19.66
C ASN A 57 -30.52 9.77 -20.16
N LEU A 58 -29.39 10.08 -19.54
CA LEU A 58 -28.24 10.62 -20.25
C LEU A 58 -26.95 10.03 -19.64
N SER A 59 -26.71 8.75 -19.93
CA SER A 59 -25.41 8.13 -19.72
C SER A 59 -24.41 8.81 -20.66
N ILE A 60 -23.63 9.76 -20.13
CA ILE A 60 -22.40 10.20 -20.76
C ILE A 60 -21.38 9.07 -20.54
N CYS A 61 -21.50 8.06 -21.39
CA CYS A 61 -20.50 7.02 -21.56
C CYS A 61 -19.30 7.69 -22.25
N LEU A 62 -18.36 8.21 -21.44
CA LEU A 62 -17.03 8.52 -21.91
C LEU A 62 -16.41 7.19 -22.35
N ARG A 63 -16.49 6.94 -23.65
CA ARG A 63 -15.79 5.86 -24.34
C ARG A 63 -14.30 6.02 -24.02
N ILE A 64 -13.82 5.27 -23.05
CA ILE A 64 -12.40 4.92 -22.99
C ILE A 64 -12.23 3.97 -24.17
N SER A 65 -11.65 4.50 -25.25
CA SER A 65 -11.26 3.70 -26.41
C SER A 65 -10.51 2.47 -25.92
N ALA A 66 -11.07 1.30 -26.21
CA ALA A 66 -10.38 0.03 -26.13
C ALA A 66 -9.25 0.05 -27.19
N MET A 67 -8.04 0.36 -26.75
CA MET A 67 -6.76 0.26 -27.45
C MET A 67 -5.73 0.01 -26.31
N ASP A 68 -4.93 -1.05 -26.22
CA ASP A 68 -4.41 -1.97 -27.22
C ASP A 68 -4.29 -3.40 -26.67
N GLY A 69 -4.54 -4.38 -27.54
CA GLY A 69 -4.05 -5.75 -27.38
C GLY A 69 -2.52 -5.74 -27.44
N ASN A 70 -1.89 -6.45 -26.50
CA ASN A 70 -0.44 -6.52 -26.29
C ASN A 70 0.20 -5.28 -25.62
N SER A 71 -0.29 -4.93 -24.43
CA SER A 71 0.31 -3.87 -23.60
C SER A 71 1.62 -4.34 -22.95
N SER A 72 2.78 -4.08 -23.56
CA SER A 72 4.06 -4.35 -22.89
C SER A 72 4.22 -3.47 -21.64
N CYS A 73 4.69 -4.05 -20.54
CA CYS A 73 4.95 -3.34 -19.29
C CYS A 73 6.45 -3.28 -19.02
N ALA A 74 6.94 -2.13 -18.56
CA ALA A 74 8.32 -1.98 -18.11
C ALA A 74 8.38 -2.04 -16.58
N LEU A 75 9.29 -2.85 -16.04
CA LEU A 75 9.54 -2.98 -14.62
C LEU A 75 11.00 -2.68 -14.35
N VAL A 76 11.24 -1.58 -13.63
CA VAL A 76 12.58 -1.12 -13.25
C VAL A 76 12.91 -1.68 -11.88
N LEU A 77 14.01 -2.42 -11.80
CA LEU A 77 14.51 -2.97 -10.55
C LEU A 77 15.61 -2.05 -9.99
N CYS A 78 15.54 -1.78 -8.69
CA CYS A 78 16.52 -0.95 -7.99
C CYS A 78 16.80 -1.50 -6.60
N GLY A 79 18.08 -1.70 -6.27
CA GLY A 79 18.54 -2.09 -4.95
C GLY A 79 19.19 -0.92 -4.20
N LYS A 80 18.99 -0.86 -2.89
CA LYS A 80 19.58 0.17 -2.01
C LYS A 80 21.08 -0.04 -1.77
N SER A 81 21.59 -1.27 -1.90
CA SER A 81 23.00 -1.66 -1.78
C SER A 81 23.47 -2.50 -2.96
N SER A 82 24.77 -2.74 -3.03
CA SER A 82 25.38 -3.63 -4.05
C SER A 82 24.74 -5.03 -4.05
N ALA A 83 24.48 -5.62 -2.88
CA ALA A 83 23.86 -6.95 -2.79
C ALA A 83 22.45 -7.00 -3.39
N GLU A 84 21.64 -5.96 -3.14
CA GLU A 84 20.31 -5.83 -3.73
C GLU A 84 20.37 -5.57 -5.24
N ASN A 85 21.38 -4.81 -5.70
CA ASN A 85 21.61 -4.60 -7.13
C ASN A 85 22.07 -5.86 -7.86
N GLU A 86 22.89 -6.71 -7.24
CA GLU A 86 23.23 -8.02 -7.81
C GLU A 86 22.00 -8.92 -7.91
N THR A 87 21.13 -8.91 -6.90
CA THR A 87 19.84 -9.63 -6.95
C THR A 87 18.99 -9.15 -8.13
N ALA A 88 18.95 -7.84 -8.38
CA ALA A 88 18.22 -7.26 -9.52
C ALA A 88 18.79 -7.72 -10.86
N LYS A 89 20.12 -7.76 -11.01
CA LYS A 89 20.79 -8.29 -12.22
C LYS A 89 20.46 -9.76 -12.44
N THR A 90 20.51 -10.58 -11.38
CA THR A 90 20.13 -12.00 -11.48
C THR A 90 18.70 -12.15 -11.97
N LEU A 91 17.73 -11.43 -11.39
CA LEU A 91 16.33 -11.51 -11.80
C LEU A 91 16.08 -11.06 -13.25
N LYS A 92 16.79 -10.02 -13.70
CA LYS A 92 16.75 -9.59 -15.11
C LYS A 92 17.27 -10.68 -16.04
N ASN A 93 18.39 -11.31 -15.71
CA ASN A 93 19.04 -12.32 -16.56
C ASN A 93 18.27 -13.64 -16.61
N THR A 94 17.65 -14.05 -15.50
CA THR A 94 16.88 -15.31 -15.44
C THR A 94 15.49 -15.18 -16.07
N GLY A 95 14.96 -13.96 -16.22
CA GLY A 95 13.58 -13.75 -16.66
C GLY A 95 12.56 -14.39 -15.72
N ALA A 96 12.88 -14.48 -14.42
CA ALA A 96 12.07 -15.24 -13.45
C ALA A 96 10.72 -14.57 -13.14
N LEU A 97 10.61 -13.25 -13.30
CA LEU A 97 9.39 -12.50 -12.98
C LEU A 97 8.30 -12.69 -14.04
N LYS A 98 7.10 -13.02 -13.59
CA LYS A 98 5.92 -13.32 -14.41
C LYS A 98 4.73 -12.41 -14.07
N LEU A 99 3.84 -12.24 -15.05
CA LEU A 99 2.55 -11.56 -14.91
C LEU A 99 1.41 -12.49 -15.36
N THR A 100 0.22 -12.28 -14.81
CA THR A 100 -0.96 -13.17 -14.95
C THR A 100 -1.53 -13.32 -16.36
N ASP A 101 -1.18 -12.44 -17.31
CA ASP A 101 -1.93 -12.30 -18.57
C ASP A 101 -1.08 -12.47 -19.84
N ASN A 102 0.05 -13.20 -19.79
CA ASN A 102 1.04 -13.26 -20.89
C ASN A 102 1.50 -11.86 -21.35
N THR A 103 1.33 -10.86 -20.49
CA THR A 103 1.77 -9.48 -20.73
C THR A 103 3.29 -9.50 -20.81
N GLU A 104 3.83 -9.04 -21.94
CA GLU A 104 5.27 -8.96 -22.12
C GLU A 104 5.87 -8.00 -21.09
N LEU A 105 6.74 -8.54 -20.24
CA LEU A 105 7.41 -7.80 -19.17
C LEU A 105 8.84 -7.49 -19.60
N SER A 106 9.13 -6.22 -19.82
CA SER A 106 10.49 -5.74 -20.03
C SER A 106 11.11 -5.36 -18.69
N ILE A 107 12.18 -6.05 -18.30
CA ILE A 107 12.89 -5.79 -17.04
C ILE A 107 14.08 -4.86 -17.32
N LEU A 108 14.12 -3.73 -16.63
CA LEU A 108 15.19 -2.73 -16.70
C LEU A 108 15.87 -2.62 -15.33
N LEU A 109 17.13 -2.23 -15.29
CA LEU A 109 17.81 -1.88 -14.03
C LEU A 109 17.87 -0.36 -13.90
N HIS A 110 17.75 0.17 -12.69
CA HIS A 110 18.11 1.57 -12.43
C HIS A 110 19.64 1.70 -12.34
N PRO A 111 20.31 2.63 -13.05
CA PRO A 111 19.78 3.78 -13.78
C PRO A 111 19.67 3.61 -15.31
N GLU A 112 19.68 2.40 -15.87
CA GLU A 112 19.59 2.13 -17.33
C GLU A 112 18.31 2.70 -18.00
N SER A 113 17.37 3.25 -17.22
CA SER A 113 16.18 3.97 -17.69
C SER A 113 16.48 5.47 -17.86
N GLU A 114 17.21 5.85 -18.90
CA GLU A 114 17.50 7.27 -19.23
C GLU A 114 16.35 7.99 -19.97
N LYS A 115 15.16 7.40 -20.09
CA LYS A 115 14.02 8.15 -20.65
C LYS A 115 13.60 9.20 -19.62
N PRO A 116 13.36 10.46 -20.03
CA PRO A 116 13.00 11.53 -19.10
C PRO A 116 11.79 11.08 -18.30
N ILE A 117 12.03 10.83 -17.01
CA ILE A 117 11.00 10.53 -16.02
C ILE A 117 10.09 11.75 -16.03
N LYS A 118 8.83 11.58 -16.47
CA LYS A 118 7.84 12.66 -16.44
C LYS A 118 7.81 13.23 -15.02
N GLU A 119 7.67 14.55 -14.86
CA GLU A 119 7.71 15.23 -13.55
C GLU A 119 6.81 14.57 -12.48
N ASP A 120 5.71 13.94 -12.88
CA ASP A 120 4.75 13.29 -11.98
C ASP A 120 4.99 11.77 -11.76
N ALA A 121 6.08 11.19 -12.23
CA ALA A 121 6.39 9.77 -12.01
C ALA A 121 7.06 9.55 -10.64
N PHE A 122 6.99 8.33 -10.12
CA PHE A 122 7.57 8.02 -8.81
C PHE A 122 9.08 8.22 -8.81
N GLY A 123 9.57 9.02 -7.87
CA GLY A 123 10.99 9.36 -7.74
C GLY A 123 11.79 8.24 -7.08
N VAL A 124 12.29 7.27 -7.86
CA VAL A 124 13.09 6.14 -7.36
C VAL A 124 14.25 6.59 -6.46
N ASP A 125 15.07 7.53 -6.94
CA ASP A 125 16.22 8.03 -6.16
C ASP A 125 15.78 8.78 -4.90
N SER A 126 14.69 9.55 -4.99
CA SER A 126 14.14 10.27 -3.83
C SER A 126 13.66 9.29 -2.75
N PHE A 127 12.97 8.22 -3.13
CA PHE A 127 12.58 7.17 -2.19
C PHE A 127 13.81 6.46 -1.60
N MET A 128 14.75 6.03 -2.44
CA MET A 128 15.94 5.32 -1.98
C MET A 128 16.82 6.17 -1.07
N ASN A 129 16.90 7.48 -1.28
CA ASN A 129 17.64 8.40 -0.43
C ASN A 129 16.95 8.65 0.92
N SER A 130 15.62 8.70 0.95
CA SER A 130 14.84 8.87 2.18
C SER A 130 14.70 7.58 3.01
N LEU A 131 14.87 6.40 2.40
CA LEU A 131 14.72 5.11 3.06
C LEU A 131 15.84 4.85 4.09
N SER A 132 15.45 4.62 5.35
CA SER A 132 16.38 4.44 6.49
C SER A 132 16.50 3.00 7.01
N THR A 133 15.73 2.08 6.46
CA THR A 133 15.63 0.69 6.94
C THR A 133 16.78 -0.20 6.48
N ASN A 134 16.98 -1.28 7.24
CA ASN A 134 17.96 -2.32 6.94
C ASN A 134 17.35 -3.59 6.31
N ARG A 135 16.02 -3.68 6.20
CA ARG A 135 15.33 -4.89 5.71
C ARG A 135 14.20 -4.62 4.71
N PHE A 136 13.29 -3.69 5.03
CA PHE A 136 12.10 -3.45 4.21
C PHE A 136 12.30 -2.30 3.21
N GLY A 137 11.72 -2.41 2.01
CA GLY A 137 11.75 -1.34 1.00
C GLY A 137 13.06 -1.22 0.22
N ARG A 138 14.09 -1.98 0.60
CA ARG A 138 15.45 -1.85 0.04
C ARG A 138 15.64 -2.48 -1.35
N PHE A 139 14.70 -3.31 -1.76
CA PHE A 139 14.61 -3.86 -3.11
C PHE A 139 13.30 -3.37 -3.72
N LEU A 140 13.40 -2.44 -4.66
CA LEU A 140 12.27 -1.79 -5.31
C LEU A 140 12.06 -2.36 -6.71
N LEU A 141 10.80 -2.62 -7.03
CA LEU A 141 10.31 -2.83 -8.39
C LEU A 141 9.37 -1.67 -8.71
N TRP A 142 9.74 -0.80 -9.63
CA TRP A 142 8.89 0.32 -10.04
C TRP A 142 8.40 0.15 -11.48
N SER A 143 7.16 0.57 -11.74
CA SER A 143 6.62 0.66 -13.09
C SER A 143 5.74 1.90 -13.26
N PRO A 144 5.86 2.63 -14.39
CA PRO A 144 4.94 3.73 -14.69
C PRO A 144 3.49 3.23 -14.93
N ARG A 145 3.33 1.97 -15.37
CA ARG A 145 2.01 1.38 -15.60
C ARG A 145 2.09 -0.13 -15.49
N LEU A 146 1.26 -0.69 -14.63
CA LEU A 146 1.24 -2.11 -14.30
C LEU A 146 -0.20 -2.61 -14.18
N PRO A 147 -0.51 -3.91 -14.39
CA PRO A 147 -1.85 -4.40 -14.07
C PRO A 147 -2.16 -4.26 -12.57
N SER A 148 -1.28 -4.78 -11.71
CA SER A 148 -1.44 -4.72 -10.24
C SER A 148 -0.10 -4.99 -9.55
N THR A 149 0.29 -4.12 -8.61
CA THR A 149 1.46 -4.35 -7.76
C THR A 149 1.29 -5.59 -6.88
N HIS A 150 0.06 -5.84 -6.43
CA HIS A 150 -0.28 -6.99 -5.59
C HIS A 150 -0.09 -8.30 -6.34
N ASP A 151 -0.43 -8.32 -7.63
CA ASP A 151 -0.29 -9.49 -8.48
C ASP A 151 1.19 -9.77 -8.77
N VAL A 152 1.99 -8.73 -9.06
CA VAL A 152 3.46 -8.86 -9.19
C VAL A 152 4.08 -9.47 -7.94
N VAL A 153 3.74 -8.95 -6.75
CA VAL A 153 4.33 -9.41 -5.49
C VAL A 153 3.88 -10.82 -5.15
N SER A 154 2.59 -11.12 -5.25
CA SER A 154 2.05 -12.42 -4.83
C SER A 154 2.48 -13.57 -5.75
N GLN A 155 2.54 -13.34 -7.06
CA GLN A 155 2.90 -14.36 -8.04
C GLN A 155 4.40 -14.65 -8.05
N ASN A 156 5.22 -13.63 -7.79
CA ASN A 156 6.68 -13.74 -7.82
C ASN A 156 7.29 -13.84 -6.42
N PHE A 157 6.48 -14.11 -5.39
CA PHE A 157 6.91 -14.05 -3.99
C PHE A 157 8.19 -14.86 -3.72
N CYS A 158 8.33 -16.04 -4.35
CA CYS A 158 9.49 -16.91 -4.13
C CYS A 158 10.78 -16.40 -4.77
N GLU A 159 10.67 -15.53 -5.78
CA GLU A 159 11.80 -14.93 -6.49
C GLU A 159 12.22 -13.60 -5.86
N LEU A 160 11.34 -13.00 -5.05
CA LEU A 160 11.55 -11.70 -4.43
C LEU A 160 12.12 -11.85 -3.01
N PRO A 161 13.08 -11.00 -2.61
CA PRO A 161 13.54 -10.98 -1.22
C PRO A 161 12.41 -10.56 -0.29
N ILE A 162 12.46 -11.01 0.97
CA ILE A 162 11.51 -10.58 2.00
C ILE A 162 11.75 -9.09 2.30
N GLY A 163 10.69 -8.31 2.21
CA GLY A 163 10.72 -6.85 2.31
C GLY A 163 10.90 -6.13 0.97
N ALA A 164 10.93 -6.85 -0.17
CA ALA A 164 10.82 -6.24 -1.49
C ALA A 164 9.51 -5.46 -1.63
N VAL A 165 9.56 -4.31 -2.29
CA VAL A 165 8.40 -3.46 -2.55
C VAL A 165 8.22 -3.25 -4.04
N CYS A 166 7.00 -3.45 -4.53
CA CYS A 166 6.59 -3.11 -5.88
C CYS A 166 5.73 -1.85 -5.83
N VAL A 167 6.07 -0.83 -6.63
CA VAL A 167 5.38 0.45 -6.75
C VAL A 167 4.92 0.64 -8.19
N ALA A 168 3.72 1.19 -8.38
CA ALA A 168 3.26 1.61 -9.70
C ALA A 168 2.72 3.04 -9.68
N ASP A 169 2.94 3.81 -10.75
CA ASP A 169 2.28 5.12 -10.90
C ASP A 169 0.79 4.97 -11.22
N VAL A 170 0.44 3.95 -12.02
CA VAL A 170 -0.94 3.63 -12.41
C VAL A 170 -1.13 2.11 -12.45
N GLN A 171 -2.24 1.64 -11.87
CA GLN A 171 -2.70 0.26 -12.02
C GLN A 171 -3.96 0.20 -12.88
N TYR A 172 -3.96 -0.61 -13.95
CA TYR A 172 -5.15 -0.78 -14.80
C TYR A 172 -6.01 -2.01 -14.45
N LYS A 173 -5.54 -2.86 -13.53
CA LYS A 173 -6.26 -3.99 -12.94
C LYS A 173 -6.11 -4.00 -11.40
N GLY A 174 -6.18 -2.81 -10.78
CA GLY A 174 -5.99 -2.64 -9.34
C GLY A 174 -6.92 -3.54 -8.52
N ARG A 175 -6.38 -4.20 -7.49
CA ARG A 175 -7.09 -5.18 -6.67
C ARG A 175 -7.66 -4.56 -5.39
N GLY A 176 -8.94 -4.80 -5.13
CA GLY A 176 -9.57 -4.60 -3.84
C GLY A 176 -9.87 -5.94 -3.15
N ARG A 177 -10.48 -5.88 -1.97
CA ARG A 177 -10.97 -7.09 -1.28
C ARG A 177 -12.10 -7.74 -2.07
N SER A 178 -12.19 -9.07 -1.97
CA SER A 178 -13.21 -9.88 -2.66
C SER A 178 -13.16 -9.67 -4.17
N LYS A 179 -14.24 -9.15 -4.78
CA LYS A 179 -14.33 -8.87 -6.23
C LYS A 179 -14.22 -7.39 -6.57
N ASN A 180 -13.92 -6.53 -5.60
CA ASN A 180 -13.82 -5.10 -5.83
C ASN A 180 -12.50 -4.78 -6.56
N ALA A 181 -12.54 -3.79 -7.45
CA ALA A 181 -11.35 -3.21 -8.04
C ALA A 181 -10.92 -1.95 -7.27
N TRP A 182 -9.63 -1.63 -7.30
CA TRP A 182 -9.11 -0.36 -6.81
C TRP A 182 -8.85 0.58 -8.00
N GLU A 183 -9.62 1.66 -8.10
CA GLU A 183 -9.38 2.71 -9.09
C GLU A 183 -8.11 3.48 -8.76
N SER A 184 -7.22 3.60 -9.75
CA SER A 184 -5.84 4.06 -9.56
C SER A 184 -5.48 5.21 -10.49
N PRO A 185 -6.16 6.37 -10.40
CA PRO A 185 -5.76 7.55 -11.16
C PRO A 185 -4.34 7.98 -10.77
N LYS A 186 -3.67 8.68 -11.69
CA LYS A 186 -2.33 9.24 -11.45
C LYS A 186 -2.34 10.12 -10.20
N GLY A 187 -1.28 10.04 -9.38
CA GLY A 187 -1.20 10.73 -8.09
C GLY A 187 -1.47 9.83 -6.88
N CYS A 188 -1.97 8.61 -7.08
CA CYS A 188 -2.02 7.60 -6.02
C CYS A 188 -0.62 7.12 -5.64
N LEU A 189 -0.41 6.82 -4.35
CA LEU A 189 0.65 5.93 -3.88
C LEU A 189 0.10 4.49 -3.91
N LEU A 190 0.62 3.67 -4.82
CA LEU A 190 0.20 2.29 -5.03
C LEU A 190 1.41 1.39 -4.85
N PHE A 191 1.40 0.58 -3.80
CA PHE A 191 2.50 -0.33 -3.56
C PHE A 191 2.08 -1.64 -2.93
N SER A 192 2.85 -2.69 -3.14
CA SER A 192 2.72 -3.96 -2.45
C SER A 192 4.08 -4.45 -2.00
N PHE A 193 4.16 -5.20 -0.91
CA PHE A 193 5.43 -5.69 -0.40
C PHE A 193 5.35 -7.10 0.19
N THR A 194 6.51 -7.76 0.25
CA THR A 194 6.65 -9.13 0.76
C THR A 194 6.89 -9.16 2.27
N LEU A 195 6.15 -10.02 2.96
CA LEU A 195 6.28 -10.31 4.39
C LEU A 195 6.25 -11.82 4.59
N GLN A 196 6.99 -12.33 5.58
CA GLN A 196 6.98 -13.76 5.88
C GLN A 196 6.81 -13.97 7.38
N MET A 197 5.93 -14.91 7.75
CA MET A 197 5.56 -15.22 9.12
C MET A 197 5.57 -16.74 9.31
N GLU A 198 6.00 -17.21 10.48
CA GLU A 198 5.93 -18.64 10.84
C GLU A 198 4.61 -18.96 11.55
N ASP A 199 4.15 -18.07 12.42
CA ASP A 199 2.94 -18.28 13.21
C ASP A 199 1.68 -17.81 12.46
N GLY A 200 0.83 -18.76 12.09
CA GLY A 200 -0.44 -18.49 11.40
C GLY A 200 -1.42 -17.64 12.23
N ARG A 201 -1.30 -17.61 13.56
CA ARG A 201 -2.20 -16.86 14.45
C ARG A 201 -2.03 -15.35 14.30
N VAL A 202 -0.85 -14.89 13.90
CA VAL A 202 -0.56 -13.46 13.72
C VAL A 202 -0.80 -12.97 12.30
N VAL A 203 -0.94 -13.86 11.31
CA VAL A 203 -1.17 -13.50 9.91
C VAL A 203 -2.43 -12.62 9.74
N PRO A 204 -3.59 -12.92 10.37
CA PRO A 204 -4.75 -12.04 10.29
C PRO A 204 -4.53 -10.65 10.90
N LEU A 205 -3.55 -10.49 11.81
CA LEU A 205 -3.24 -9.23 12.47
C LEU A 205 -2.42 -8.28 11.57
N ILE A 206 -1.76 -8.80 10.53
CA ILE A 206 -0.89 -8.01 9.65
C ILE A 206 -1.63 -6.83 9.04
N GLN A 207 -2.89 -7.02 8.61
CA GLN A 207 -3.67 -5.95 8.02
C GLN A 207 -3.88 -4.77 8.97
N TYR A 208 -4.03 -5.04 10.27
CA TYR A 208 -4.18 -4.01 11.30
C TYR A 208 -2.87 -3.26 11.51
N VAL A 209 -1.75 -3.99 11.55
CA VAL A 209 -0.42 -3.42 11.69
C VAL A 209 -0.07 -2.53 10.48
N VAL A 210 -0.36 -3.00 9.25
CA VAL A 210 -0.14 -2.23 8.03
C VAL A 210 -1.01 -0.97 8.02
N SER A 211 -2.28 -1.07 8.43
CA SER A 211 -3.17 0.10 8.51
C SER A 211 -2.64 1.16 9.46
N LEU A 212 -2.16 0.74 10.65
CA LEU A 212 -1.54 1.64 11.64
C LEU A 212 -0.23 2.24 11.13
N ALA A 213 0.61 1.45 10.44
CA ALA A 213 1.86 1.93 9.88
C ALA A 213 1.64 3.03 8.84
N VAL A 214 0.61 2.92 7.99
CA VAL A 214 0.29 4.00 7.02
C VAL A 214 -0.14 5.28 7.73
N THR A 215 -0.99 5.19 8.75
CA THR A 215 -1.42 6.38 9.49
C THR A 215 -0.28 7.06 10.26
N GLU A 216 0.62 6.27 10.86
CA GLU A 216 1.80 6.80 11.53
C GLU A 216 2.79 7.40 10.52
N ALA A 217 2.96 6.81 9.34
CA ALA A 217 3.83 7.36 8.29
C ALA A 217 3.40 8.76 7.84
N ILE A 218 2.09 8.96 7.65
CA ILE A 218 1.54 10.28 7.27
C ILE A 218 1.78 11.30 8.38
N LYS A 219 1.56 10.90 9.63
CA LYS A 219 1.83 11.74 10.80
C LYS A 219 3.32 12.11 10.91
N ASP A 220 4.22 11.15 10.73
CA ASP A 220 5.67 11.39 10.77
C ASP A 220 6.09 12.38 9.68
N VAL A 221 5.49 12.31 8.48
CA VAL A 221 5.74 13.29 7.41
C VAL A 221 5.20 14.67 7.80
N CYS A 222 4.02 14.77 8.44
CA CYS A 222 3.53 16.04 8.99
C CYS A 222 4.52 16.63 9.99
N ASP A 223 4.91 15.84 10.99
CA ASP A 223 5.75 16.29 12.10
C ASP A 223 7.14 16.75 11.61
N LYS A 224 7.75 16.00 10.67
CA LYS A 224 9.07 16.35 10.08
C LYS A 224 9.05 17.66 9.29
N ASN A 225 7.91 18.00 8.68
CA ASN A 225 7.78 19.17 7.81
C ASN A 225 7.03 20.34 8.49
N GLY A 226 6.73 20.23 9.79
CA GLY A 226 6.00 21.27 10.52
C GLY A 226 4.59 21.54 9.99
N LEU A 227 3.94 20.51 9.43
CA LEU A 227 2.61 20.63 8.83
C LEU A 227 1.51 20.45 9.88
N PRO A 228 0.29 20.97 9.63
CA PRO A 228 -0.86 20.61 10.46
C PRO A 228 -1.09 19.10 10.43
N TYR A 229 -1.63 18.58 11.52
CA TYR A 229 -1.97 17.17 11.65
C TYR A 229 -3.05 16.77 10.65
N VAL A 230 -2.75 15.80 9.79
CA VAL A 230 -3.72 15.19 8.87
C VAL A 230 -4.29 13.93 9.51
N ASP A 231 -5.52 14.04 10.03
CA ASP A 231 -6.21 12.99 10.81
C ASP A 231 -6.77 11.87 9.92
N VAL A 232 -5.88 11.04 9.38
CA VAL A 232 -6.26 9.83 8.65
C VAL A 232 -6.69 8.74 9.62
N LYS A 233 -7.98 8.41 9.59
CA LYS A 233 -8.62 7.41 10.45
C LYS A 233 -8.69 6.06 9.79
N ILE A 234 -8.63 5.01 10.60
CA ILE A 234 -8.84 3.64 10.14
C ILE A 234 -10.31 3.30 10.31
N LYS A 235 -11.01 3.04 9.20
CA LYS A 235 -12.28 2.34 9.21
C LYS A 235 -12.01 0.84 9.09
N TRP A 236 -12.16 0.15 10.21
CA TRP A 236 -11.87 -1.27 10.27
C TRP A 236 -12.70 -2.07 9.25
N PRO A 237 -12.09 -3.12 8.65
CA PRO A 237 -10.79 -3.68 9.00
C PRO A 237 -9.61 -3.21 8.12
N ASN A 238 -9.82 -2.39 7.08
CA ASN A 238 -8.81 -2.20 6.02
C ASN A 238 -8.90 -0.88 5.23
N ASP A 239 -9.77 0.05 5.62
CA ASP A 239 -9.96 1.28 4.85
C ASP A 239 -9.40 2.49 5.63
N LEU A 240 -8.80 3.42 4.90
CA LEU A 240 -8.31 4.69 5.44
C LEU A 240 -9.25 5.81 5.00
N TYR A 241 -9.62 6.64 5.97
CA TYR A 241 -10.61 7.70 5.80
C TYR A 241 -10.05 9.04 6.27
N LEU A 242 -10.35 10.10 5.54
CA LEU A 242 -10.04 11.47 5.88
C LEU A 242 -11.31 12.31 5.70
N ASN A 243 -11.70 13.03 6.74
CA ASN A 243 -12.96 13.81 6.78
C ASN A 243 -14.20 13.03 6.29
N GLY A 244 -14.35 11.77 6.71
CA GLY A 244 -15.48 10.92 6.34
C GLY A 244 -15.44 10.35 4.91
N LEU A 245 -14.45 10.73 4.08
CA LEU A 245 -14.23 10.21 2.74
C LEU A 245 -13.11 9.18 2.73
N LYS A 246 -13.23 8.16 1.87
CA LYS A 246 -12.20 7.13 1.73
C LYS A 246 -11.01 7.70 0.96
N VAL A 247 -9.82 7.62 1.57
CA VAL A 247 -8.54 8.07 1.00
C VAL A 247 -7.58 6.92 0.74
N GLY A 248 -7.83 5.73 1.31
CA GLY A 248 -6.95 4.58 1.09
C GLY A 248 -7.56 3.24 1.43
N GLY A 249 -6.86 2.18 1.09
CA GLY A 249 -7.25 0.80 1.36
C GLY A 249 -6.03 -0.11 1.45
N ILE A 250 -6.14 -1.11 2.32
CA ILE A 250 -5.14 -2.15 2.54
C ILE A 250 -5.71 -3.49 2.06
N LEU A 251 -4.89 -4.28 1.39
CA LEU A 251 -5.18 -5.66 0.98
C LEU A 251 -4.03 -6.56 1.44
N CYS A 252 -4.31 -7.49 2.35
CA CYS A 252 -3.34 -8.52 2.72
C CYS A 252 -3.84 -9.88 2.23
N THR A 253 -3.01 -10.60 1.48
CA THR A 253 -3.23 -12.00 1.11
C THR A 253 -2.07 -12.83 1.60
N SER A 254 -2.31 -14.11 1.88
CA SER A 254 -1.24 -15.02 2.29
C SER A 254 -1.34 -16.36 1.58
N THR A 255 -0.19 -16.98 1.36
CA THR A 255 -0.06 -18.37 0.94
C THR A 255 0.81 -19.11 1.95
N PHE A 256 0.55 -20.40 2.16
CA PHE A 256 1.38 -21.22 3.04
C PHE A 256 2.28 -22.12 2.19
N LYS A 257 3.60 -21.94 2.30
CA LYS A 257 4.60 -22.69 1.55
C LYS A 257 5.84 -22.92 2.41
N SER A 258 6.44 -24.10 2.32
CA SER A 258 7.68 -24.44 3.04
C SER A 258 7.62 -24.15 4.55
N LYS A 259 6.49 -24.48 5.20
CA LYS A 259 6.21 -24.24 6.62
C LYS A 259 6.15 -22.76 7.04
N GLN A 260 6.02 -21.84 6.09
CA GLN A 260 5.93 -20.41 6.36
C GLN A 260 4.73 -19.80 5.62
N PHE A 261 4.18 -18.73 6.18
CA PHE A 261 3.16 -17.90 5.57
C PHE A 261 3.82 -16.75 4.81
N ASN A 262 3.72 -16.80 3.49
CA ASN A 262 4.13 -15.74 2.59
C ASN A 262 2.98 -14.75 2.45
N VAL A 263 3.14 -13.55 3.00
CA VAL A 263 2.12 -12.51 3.06
C VAL A 263 2.47 -11.41 2.07
N SER A 264 1.57 -11.15 1.12
CA SER A 264 1.64 -10.00 0.22
C SER A 264 0.70 -8.92 0.76
N ALA A 265 1.26 -7.77 1.11
CA ALA A 265 0.50 -6.63 1.63
C ALA A 265 0.52 -5.50 0.61
N GLY A 266 -0.64 -5.18 0.05
CA GLY A 266 -0.88 -4.08 -0.87
C GLY A 266 -1.58 -2.90 -0.20
N ILE A 267 -1.19 -1.69 -0.61
CA ILE A 267 -1.73 -0.42 -0.15
C ILE A 267 -2.01 0.45 -1.37
N GLY A 268 -3.22 0.98 -1.44
CA GLY A 268 -3.58 2.10 -2.30
C GLY A 268 -3.92 3.30 -1.44
N LEU A 269 -3.26 4.43 -1.66
CA LEU A 269 -3.47 5.68 -0.93
C LEU A 269 -3.56 6.84 -1.92
N ASN A 270 -4.60 7.64 -1.78
CA ASN A 270 -4.81 8.82 -2.60
C ASN A 270 -3.96 9.99 -2.06
N VAL A 271 -2.86 10.31 -2.74
CA VAL A 271 -1.92 11.35 -2.28
C VAL A 271 -2.20 12.66 -3.00
N ASP A 272 -2.20 12.62 -4.34
CA ASP A 272 -2.40 13.79 -5.19
C ASP A 272 -3.41 13.53 -6.33
N ASN A 273 -4.50 12.84 -6.00
CA ASN A 273 -5.59 12.54 -6.93
C ASN A 273 -6.96 12.89 -6.33
N GLU A 274 -7.50 14.05 -6.70
CA GLU A 274 -8.74 14.57 -6.06
C GLU A 274 -9.99 13.72 -6.36
N LYS A 275 -9.94 12.89 -7.42
CA LYS A 275 -11.03 12.00 -7.85
C LYS A 275 -10.61 10.54 -7.74
N PRO A 276 -11.55 9.59 -7.53
CA PRO A 276 -13.01 9.79 -7.47
C PRO A 276 -13.55 10.29 -6.11
N THR A 277 -12.73 10.27 -5.05
CA THR A 277 -13.17 10.64 -3.69
C THR A 277 -12.52 11.93 -3.20
N THR A 278 -11.27 11.85 -2.76
CA THR A 278 -10.41 12.94 -2.26
C THR A 278 -8.97 12.41 -2.11
N CYS A 279 -8.01 13.28 -1.80
CA CYS A 279 -6.62 12.92 -1.52
C CYS A 279 -6.01 13.76 -0.37
N LEU A 280 -4.84 13.33 0.10
CA LEU A 280 -4.12 14.02 1.19
C LEU A 280 -3.80 15.48 0.84
N ASN A 281 -3.33 15.74 -0.39
CA ASN A 281 -2.92 17.09 -0.78
C ASN A 281 -4.09 18.06 -0.93
N THR A 282 -5.28 17.60 -1.35
CA THR A 282 -6.49 18.43 -1.33
C THR A 282 -6.78 18.91 0.08
N PHE A 283 -6.77 17.99 1.06
CA PHE A 283 -7.03 18.34 2.45
C PHE A 283 -5.93 19.21 3.07
N LEU A 284 -4.66 18.98 2.75
CA LEU A 284 -3.56 19.81 3.25
C LEU A 284 -3.69 21.28 2.78
N ARG A 285 -4.11 21.50 1.52
CA ARG A 285 -4.38 22.83 0.97
C ARG A 285 -5.57 23.51 1.67
N GLU A 286 -6.56 22.75 2.11
CA GLU A 286 -7.71 23.28 2.88
C GLU A 286 -7.31 23.67 4.31
N LEU A 287 -6.37 22.95 4.93
CA LEU A 287 -5.94 23.19 6.31
C LEU A 287 -4.90 24.31 6.48
N SER A 288 -4.08 24.57 5.46
CA SER A 288 -2.94 25.47 5.60
C SER A 288 -2.58 26.18 4.30
N VAL A 289 -2.06 27.40 4.42
CA VAL A 289 -1.51 28.20 3.30
C VAL A 289 -0.08 27.73 2.95
N THR A 290 0.25 26.47 3.22
CA THR A 290 1.57 25.92 2.94
C THR A 290 1.78 25.68 1.45
N THR A 291 3.00 25.87 0.97
CA THR A 291 3.41 25.45 -0.38
C THR A 291 3.81 23.97 -0.42
N TYR A 292 3.93 23.32 0.75
CA TYR A 292 4.29 21.91 0.83
C TYR A 292 3.18 21.02 0.27
N GLN A 293 3.59 19.95 -0.40
CA GLN A 293 2.72 18.88 -0.86
C GLN A 293 3.32 17.54 -0.43
N PHE A 294 2.46 16.64 0.07
CA PHE A 294 2.88 15.27 0.34
C PHE A 294 3.39 14.64 -0.94
N ARG A 295 4.60 14.08 -0.83
CA ARG A 295 5.21 13.27 -1.87
C ARG A 295 5.02 11.80 -1.58
N ARG A 296 4.74 11.02 -2.63
CA ARG A 296 4.55 9.57 -2.54
C ARG A 296 5.79 8.87 -1.98
N GLU A 297 6.98 9.36 -2.36
CA GLU A 297 8.25 8.83 -1.92
C GLU A 297 8.49 9.03 -0.42
N ASP A 298 8.13 10.20 0.11
CA ASP A 298 8.31 10.53 1.52
C ASP A 298 7.39 9.71 2.42
N ILE A 299 6.12 9.54 2.00
CA ILE A 299 5.17 8.67 2.72
C ILE A 299 5.64 7.22 2.68
N LEU A 300 6.06 6.71 1.51
CA LEU A 300 6.52 5.32 1.39
C LEU A 300 7.81 5.08 2.18
N ALA A 301 8.75 6.02 2.18
CA ALA A 301 9.98 5.93 2.98
C ALA A 301 9.70 6.01 4.48
N SER A 302 8.72 6.83 4.91
CA SER A 302 8.34 6.91 6.33
C SER A 302 7.50 5.72 6.81
N PHE A 303 6.86 4.99 5.88
CA PHE A 303 6.13 3.75 6.18
C PHE A 303 7.05 2.58 6.58
N PHE A 304 8.25 2.52 6.00
CA PHE A 304 9.23 1.47 6.28
C PHE A 304 10.16 1.85 7.44
#